data_AF-A0A6I4HUF9-F1
#
_entry.id   AF-A0A6I4HUF9-F1
#
_cell.length_a   1.000
_cell.length_b   1.000
_cell.length_c   1.000
_cell.angle_alpha   90.00
_cell.angle_beta   90.00
_cell.angle_gamma   90.00
#
_symmetry.space_group_name_H-M   'P 1'
#
loop_
_entity.id
_entity.type
_entity.pdbx_description
1 polymer ?
#
loop_
_entity_poly.entity_id
_entity_poly.type
_entity_poly.pdbx_seq_one_letter_code
_entity_poly.pdbx_strand_id
1 'polypeptide(L)' 'MAKTQSLSEKSRMWLDNVSNGKLTMSQRSVRLLEKNDGSLMPIIKAALERDLHLIQLKDDYGNDLVLASKSLFKTLC' A
#
# COMPACT_ATOMS: atom_id res chain seq x y z
N MET A 1 4.98 -22.87 -10.28
CA MET A 1 5.35 -21.87 -9.28
C MET A 1 5.09 -20.49 -9.89
N ALA A 2 4.14 -19.72 -9.35
CA ALA A 2 3.82 -18.40 -9.89
C ALA A 2 5.05 -17.49 -9.74
N LYS A 3 5.46 -16.82 -10.83
CA LYS A 3 6.47 -15.76 -10.77
C LYS A 3 5.94 -14.69 -9.81
N THR A 4 6.57 -14.54 -8.65
CA THR A 4 6.35 -13.38 -7.78
C THR A 4 6.77 -12.15 -8.59
N GLN A 5 5.82 -11.46 -9.19
CA GLN A 5 6.09 -10.24 -9.95
C GLN A 5 6.73 -9.24 -8.98
N SER A 6 7.90 -8.72 -9.35
CA SER A 6 8.62 -7.76 -8.52
C SER A 6 7.85 -6.45 -8.49
N LEU A 7 7.78 -5.82 -7.32
CA LEU A 7 7.15 -4.53 -7.12
C LEU A 7 7.68 -3.47 -8.11
N SER A 8 6.78 -2.74 -8.74
CA SER A 8 7.09 -1.59 -9.58
C SER A 8 7.86 -0.52 -8.80
N GLU A 9 8.68 0.26 -9.50
CA GLU A 9 9.49 1.32 -8.88
C GLU A 9 8.63 2.35 -8.14
N LYS A 10 7.48 2.73 -8.73
CA LYS A 10 6.55 3.70 -8.13
C LYS A 10 5.98 3.20 -6.80
N SER A 11 5.57 1.93 -6.75
CA SER A 11 5.02 1.33 -5.53
C SER A 11 6.11 1.11 -4.48
N ARG A 12 7.33 0.76 -4.89
CA ARG A 12 8.50 0.67 -4.01
C ARG A 12 8.83 2.01 -3.38
N MET A 13 9.00 3.05 -4.18
CA MET A 13 9.29 4.41 -3.70
C MET A 13 8.21 4.91 -2.76
N TRP A 14 6.94 4.62 -3.05
CA TRP A 14 5.84 4.99 -2.18
C TRP A 14 5.96 4.34 -0.79
N LEU A 15 6.13 3.02 -0.72
CA LEU A 15 6.30 2.32 0.57
C LEU A 15 7.58 2.75 1.30
N ASP A 16 8.68 2.95 0.58
CA ASP A 16 9.94 3.41 1.17
C ASP A 16 9.80 4.81 1.77
N ASN A 17 9.03 5.72 1.14
CA ASN A 17 8.76 7.04 1.70
C ASN A 17 7.94 7.00 2.99
N VAL A 18 6.97 6.07 3.09
CA VAL A 18 6.20 5.86 4.33
C VAL A 18 7.10 5.25 5.41
N SER A 19 7.86 4.20 5.07
CA SER A 19 8.75 3.51 6.01
C SER A 19 9.86 4.41 6.55
N ASN A 20 10.40 5.30 5.72
CA ASN A 20 11.41 6.29 6.15
C ASN A 20 10.83 7.48 6.92
N GLY A 21 9.51 7.51 7.17
CA GLY A 21 8.86 8.61 7.90
C GLY A 21 8.79 9.93 7.14
N LYS A 22 9.15 9.94 5.83
CA LYS A 22 8.93 11.12 4.96
C LYS A 22 7.44 11.43 4.79
N LEU A 23 6.61 10.40 4.93
CA LEU A 23 5.16 10.48 4.98
C LEU A 23 4.69 9.65 6.18
N THR A 24 4.12 10.28 7.22
CA THR A 24 3.58 9.58 8.39
C THR A 24 2.47 8.59 8.00
N MET A 25 1.72 8.92 6.95
CA MET A 25 0.69 8.10 6.33
C MET A 25 0.56 8.53 4.86
N SER A 26 0.28 7.59 3.96
CA SER A 26 0.03 7.90 2.56
C SER A 26 -0.95 6.92 1.92
N GLN A 27 -1.70 7.38 0.93
CA GLN A 27 -2.71 6.57 0.24
C GLN A 27 -2.46 6.46 -1.27
N ARG A 28 -2.94 5.37 -1.86
CA ARG A 28 -2.95 5.13 -3.30
C ARG A 28 -4.24 4.45 -3.71
N SER A 29 -4.71 4.73 -4.93
CA SER A 29 -5.83 4.02 -5.52
C SER A 29 -5.48 2.55 -5.77
N VAL A 30 -6.37 1.63 -5.37
CA VAL A 30 -6.24 0.20 -5.66
C VAL A 30 -6.05 -0.03 -7.15
N ARG A 31 -6.89 0.60 -7.99
CA ARG A 31 -6.82 0.51 -9.46
C ARG A 31 -5.44 0.89 -10.00
N LEU A 32 -4.79 1.90 -9.42
CA LEU A 32 -3.46 2.31 -9.85
C LEU A 32 -2.38 1.29 -9.44
N LEU A 33 -2.48 0.75 -8.22
CA LEU A 33 -1.56 -0.27 -7.73
C LEU A 33 -1.69 -1.55 -8.57
N GLU A 34 -2.90 -2.03 -8.83
CA GLU A 34 -3.13 -3.20 -9.67
C GLU A 34 -2.68 -2.98 -11.11
N LYS A 35 -2.85 -1.78 -11.66
CA LYS A 35 -2.32 -1.42 -12.99
C LYS A 35 -0.78 -1.53 -13.03
N ASN A 36 -0.08 -1.17 -11.96
CA ASN A 36 1.38 -1.15 -11.94
C ASN A 36 1.99 -2.49 -11.53
N ASP A 37 1.34 -3.22 -10.63
CA ASP A 37 1.89 -4.38 -9.93
C ASP A 37 1.08 -5.68 -10.19
N GLY A 38 0.05 -5.61 -11.03
CA GLY A 38 -0.83 -6.72 -11.42
C GLY A 38 -1.86 -7.14 -10.36
N SER A 39 -1.54 -6.95 -9.09
CA SER A 39 -2.43 -7.21 -7.95
C SER A 39 -1.92 -6.47 -6.69
N LEU A 40 -2.69 -6.52 -5.60
CA LEU A 40 -2.24 -6.00 -4.31
C LEU A 40 -1.27 -6.93 -3.55
N MET A 41 -1.13 -8.20 -3.94
CA MET A 41 -0.31 -9.17 -3.20
C MET A 41 1.17 -8.77 -3.07
N PRO A 42 1.86 -8.30 -4.14
CA PRO A 42 3.22 -7.78 -4.02
C PRO A 42 3.32 -6.58 -3.07
N ILE A 43 2.30 -5.70 -3.05
CA ILE A 43 2.23 -4.53 -2.17
C ILE A 43 2.13 -4.96 -0.71
N ILE A 44 1.21 -5.90 -0.42
CA ILE A 44 1.01 -6.43 0.93
C ILE A 44 2.30 -7.07 1.45
N LYS A 45 2.95 -7.91 0.63
CA LYS A 45 4.21 -8.55 1.00
C LYS A 45 5.30 -7.51 1.28
N ALA A 46 5.47 -6.53 0.38
CA ALA A 46 6.48 -5.49 0.52
C ALA A 46 6.23 -4.55 1.72
N ALA A 47 4.97 -4.32 2.10
CA ALA A 47 4.61 -3.55 3.28
C ALA A 47 4.94 -4.32 4.56
N LEU A 48 4.63 -5.62 4.62
CA LEU A 48 5.00 -6.49 5.74
C LEU A 48 6.52 -6.53 5.95
N GLU A 49 7.31 -6.62 4.88
CA GLU A 49 8.78 -6.58 4.94
C GLU A 49 9.35 -5.24 5.45
N ARG A 50 8.53 -4.17 5.49
CA ARG A 50 8.91 -2.81 5.91
C ARG A 50 8.30 -2.39 7.25
N ASP A 51 7.68 -3.32 7.97
CA ASP A 51 6.89 -3.07 9.17
C ASP A 51 5.84 -1.97 8.95
N LEU A 52 5.16 -2.02 7.80
CA LEU A 52 4.07 -1.12 7.46
C LEU A 52 2.73 -1.81 7.63
N HIS A 53 1.77 -1.04 8.12
CA HIS A 53 0.37 -1.43 8.19
C HIS A 53 -0.36 -0.89 6.97
N LEU A 54 -1.18 -1.74 6.37
CA LEU A 54 -2.07 -1.37 5.28
C LEU A 54 -3.52 -1.45 5.74
N ILE A 55 -4.36 -0.54 5.27
CA ILE A 55 -5.81 -0.65 5.35
C ILE A 55 -6.41 -0.31 3.99
N GLN A 56 -7.43 -1.07 3.58
CA GLN A 56 -8.24 -0.78 2.41
C GLN A 56 -9.53 -0.09 2.85
N LEU A 57 -9.89 1.00 2.18
CA LEU A 57 -11.11 1.76 2.43
C LEU A 57 -11.67 2.33 1.14
N LYS A 58 -12.93 2.78 1.16
CA LYS A 58 -13.55 3.55 0.09
C LYS A 58 -13.54 5.03 0.45
N ASP A 59 -13.24 5.88 -0.54
CA ASP A 59 -13.41 7.33 -0.41
C ASP A 59 -14.88 7.75 -0.63
N ASP A 60 -15.16 9.04 -0.44
CA ASP A 60 -16.50 9.62 -0.58
C ASP A 60 -17.07 9.53 -2.01
N TYR A 61 -16.22 9.24 -3.00
CA TYR A 61 -16.60 9.02 -4.39
C TYR A 61 -16.72 7.54 -4.74
N GLY A 62 -16.56 6.63 -3.76
CA GLY A 62 -16.65 5.19 -3.92
C GLY A 62 -15.38 4.53 -4.48
N ASN A 63 -14.28 5.27 -4.63
CA ASN A 63 -13.01 4.72 -5.10
C ASN A 63 -12.34 3.90 -3.99
N ASP A 64 -11.83 2.72 -4.36
CA ASP A 64 -11.03 1.91 -3.45
C ASP A 64 -9.60 2.47 -3.32
N LEU A 65 -9.20 2.70 -2.08
CA LEU A 65 -7.89 3.19 -1.68
C LEU A 65 -7.20 2.20 -0.75
N VAL A 66 -5.86 2.15 -0.84
CA VAL A 66 -5.00 1.53 0.16
C VAL A 66 -4.21 2.62 0.85
N LEU A 67 -4.34 2.68 2.17
CA LEU A 67 -3.52 3.53 3.03
C LEU A 67 -2.39 2.70 3.62
N ALA A 68 -1.21 3.30 3.71
CA ALA A 68 -0.04 2.75 4.37
C ALA A 68 0.40 3.64 5.53
N SER A 69 0.75 3.06 6.66
CA SER A 69 1.27 3.75 7.85
C SER A 69 2.31 2.90 8.59
N LYS A 70 3.25 3.55 9.29
CA LYS A 70 4.12 2.87 10.28
C LYS A 70 3.39 2.55 11.59
N SER A 71 2.24 3.17 11.82
CA SER A 71 1.43 2.93 13.02
C SER A 71 0.22 2.06 12.67
N LEU A 72 -0.19 1.21 13.61
CA LEU A 72 -1.40 0.42 13.49
C LEU A 72 -2.62 1.34 13.32
N PHE A 73 -3.45 1.06 12.32
CA PHE A 73 -4.77 1.66 12.21
C PHE A 73 -5.66 1.13 13.34
N LYS A 74 -6.49 2.03 13.89
CA LYS A 74 -7.48 1.68 14.91
C LYS A 74 -8.87 2.06 14.40
N THR A 75 -9.78 1.10 14.41
CA THR A 75 -11.20 1.37 14.18
C THR A 75 -11.82 1.89 15.48
N LEU A 76 -12.64 2.94 15.38
CA LEU A 76 -13.27 3.58 16.55
C LEU A 76 -14.68 3.04 16.84
N CYS A 77 -15.37 2.47 15.84
CA CYS A 77 -16.72 1.92 15.94
C CYS A 77 -16.89 0.65 15.11
#